data_AF-A0A453IAZ3-F1
#
_entry.id   AF-A0A453IAZ3-F1
#
_cell.length_a   1.000
_cell.length_b   1.000
_cell.length_c   1.000
_cell.angle_alpha   90.00
_cell.angle_beta   90.00
_cell.angle_gamma   90.00
#
_symmetry.space_group_name_H-M   'P 1'
#
loop_
_entity.id
_entity.type
_entity.pdbx_description
1 polymer ?
#
loop_
_entity_poly.entity_id
_entity_poly.type
_entity_poly.pdbx_seq_one_letter_code
_entity_poly.pdbx_strand_id
1 'polypeptide(L)'
;MKFLCCNEAIKHLTSEEKRDEAYFMSLLRIAETTCGLYYSYDRDLTLNLQRASKLAAGRVHKPLWKQADPRFVWNRNLLEELIETKVILFEENTNVFLIFLFRLLTYFYTLLQLDEFITPLIQGSFQTEQFTLKDRLVRITLFSRRCNRRLGTRMWRRGANLEGATANFVETEQLVEYEGLTSSFIQVRGSIPLLWEQIVDLSYKPRPSIIEHEEMTKVVERHFHDLSQRYGDTMVIDLTDKV
;
A
#
# COMPACT_ATOMS: atom_id res chain seq x y z
N MET A 1 0.93 -15.85 -4.48
CA MET A 1 -0.51 -15.70 -4.76
C MET A 1 -0.90 -16.72 -5.83
N LYS A 2 -2.12 -17.27 -5.79
CA LYS A 2 -2.68 -18.09 -6.87
C LYS A 2 -4.11 -17.64 -7.14
N PHE A 3 -4.47 -17.51 -8.40
CA PHE A 3 -5.78 -17.18 -8.90
C PHE A 3 -6.56 -18.47 -9.13
N LEU A 4 -7.77 -18.52 -8.58
CA LEU A 4 -8.67 -19.66 -8.69
C LEU A 4 -9.91 -19.17 -9.44
N CYS A 5 -10.10 -19.66 -10.68
CA CYS A 5 -11.26 -19.31 -11.48
C CYS A 5 -12.44 -20.21 -11.10
N CYS A 6 -13.58 -19.62 -10.74
CA CYS A 6 -14.85 -20.35 -10.62
C CYS A 6 -15.57 -20.31 -11.98
N ASN A 7 -15.03 -21.02 -12.97
CA ASN A 7 -15.37 -20.78 -14.38
C ASN A 7 -16.33 -21.81 -14.99
N GLU A 8 -17.48 -22.03 -14.34
CA GLU A 8 -18.52 -22.91 -14.90
C GLU A 8 -19.28 -22.26 -16.08
N ALA A 9 -19.23 -20.93 -16.20
CA ALA A 9 -20.00 -20.14 -17.17
C ALA A 9 -19.34 -19.95 -18.56
N ILE A 10 -18.07 -20.36 -18.75
CA ILE A 10 -17.33 -20.16 -20.04
C ILE A 10 -18.10 -20.72 -21.25
N LYS A 11 -18.90 -21.77 -21.04
CA LYS A 11 -19.65 -22.45 -22.09
C LYS A 11 -20.66 -21.55 -22.81
N HIS A 12 -21.14 -20.50 -22.15
CA HIS A 12 -22.18 -19.60 -22.67
C HIS A 12 -21.64 -18.26 -23.19
N LEU A 13 -20.32 -18.03 -23.09
CA LEU A 13 -19.69 -16.78 -23.51
C LEU A 13 -19.60 -16.66 -25.04
N THR A 14 -19.83 -15.45 -25.52
CA THR A 14 -19.56 -15.02 -26.89
C THR A 14 -18.07 -15.14 -27.25
N SER A 15 -17.76 -15.08 -28.54
CA SER A 15 -16.37 -15.16 -28.99
C SER A 15 -15.52 -13.95 -28.56
N GLU A 16 -16.16 -12.80 -28.33
CA GLU A 16 -15.49 -11.59 -27.85
C GLU A 16 -15.16 -11.69 -26.36
N GLU A 17 -16.14 -12.05 -25.53
CA GLU A 17 -15.94 -12.27 -24.10
C GLU A 17 -14.85 -13.32 -23.82
N LYS A 18 -14.77 -14.38 -24.64
CA LYS A 18 -13.69 -15.38 -24.52
C LYS A 18 -12.30 -14.79 -24.78
N ARG A 19 -12.17 -13.83 -25.71
CA ARG A 19 -10.90 -13.15 -25.97
C ARG A 19 -10.53 -12.22 -24.83
N ASP A 20 -11.50 -11.46 -24.33
CA ASP A 20 -11.30 -10.53 -23.22
C ASP A 20 -10.93 -11.29 -21.94
N GLU A 21 -11.63 -12.37 -21.62
CA GLU A 21 -11.31 -13.28 -20.51
C GLU A 21 -9.87 -13.79 -20.62
N ALA A 22 -9.46 -14.27 -21.81
CA ALA A 22 -8.09 -14.73 -22.03
C ALA A 22 -7.05 -13.62 -21.83
N TYR A 23 -7.36 -12.40 -22.25
CA TYR A 23 -6.51 -11.23 -22.03
C TYR A 23 -6.41 -10.89 -20.54
N PHE A 24 -7.53 -10.79 -19.80
CA PHE A 24 -7.50 -10.52 -18.36
C PHE A 24 -6.78 -11.62 -17.58
N MET A 25 -6.98 -12.88 -17.95
CA MET A 25 -6.25 -14.02 -17.38
C MET A 25 -4.73 -13.88 -17.56
N SER A 26 -4.29 -13.35 -18.71
CA SER A 26 -2.86 -13.06 -18.93
C SER A 26 -2.34 -11.97 -17.98
N LEU A 27 -3.13 -10.91 -17.73
CA LEU A 27 -2.78 -9.85 -16.79
C LEU A 27 -2.75 -10.35 -15.34
N LEU A 28 -3.71 -11.19 -14.95
CA LEU A 28 -3.76 -11.77 -13.61
C LEU A 28 -2.57 -12.69 -13.35
N ARG A 29 -2.14 -13.48 -14.34
CA ARG A 29 -0.91 -14.28 -14.23
C ARG A 29 0.32 -13.42 -14.00
N ILE A 30 0.40 -12.24 -14.64
CA ILE A 30 1.48 -11.29 -14.35
C ILE A 30 1.39 -10.82 -12.88
N ALA A 31 0.18 -10.49 -12.40
CA ALA A 31 -0.03 -10.10 -11.01
C ALA A 31 0.38 -11.20 -10.02
N GLU A 32 0.13 -12.49 -10.32
CA GLU A 32 0.58 -13.63 -9.50
C GLU A 32 2.09 -13.71 -9.34
N THR A 33 2.83 -13.34 -10.39
CA THR A 33 4.31 -13.30 -10.38
C THR A 33 4.89 -12.08 -9.67
N THR A 34 4.05 -11.17 -9.16
CA THR A 34 4.50 -10.00 -8.41
C THR A 34 5.29 -10.45 -7.18
N CYS A 35 6.57 -10.12 -7.17
CA CYS A 35 7.46 -10.38 -6.05
C CYS A 35 7.41 -9.26 -5.01
N GLY A 36 7.97 -9.53 -3.82
CA GLY A 36 8.10 -8.53 -2.76
C GLY A 36 6.77 -8.13 -2.12
N LEU A 37 5.81 -9.06 -2.07
CA LEU A 37 4.58 -8.89 -1.31
C LEU A 37 4.78 -9.43 0.10
N TYR A 38 4.51 -8.61 1.11
CA TYR A 38 4.69 -8.96 2.53
C TYR A 38 3.44 -8.61 3.34
N TYR A 39 3.21 -9.36 4.41
CA TYR A 39 2.14 -9.13 5.37
C TYR A 39 2.51 -9.70 6.74
N SER A 40 1.75 -9.33 7.76
CA SER A 40 1.83 -9.91 9.10
C SER A 40 0.43 -9.90 9.71
N TYR A 41 0.09 -10.96 10.45
CA TYR A 41 -1.18 -11.06 11.17
C TYR A 41 -1.18 -10.27 12.48
N ASP A 42 0.00 -10.06 13.07
CA ASP A 42 0.13 -9.42 14.37
C ASP A 42 0.41 -7.92 14.26
N ARG A 43 1.07 -7.51 13.18
CA ARG A 43 1.53 -6.13 12.99
C ARG A 43 1.12 -5.59 11.63
N ASP A 44 0.53 -4.40 11.66
CA ASP A 44 0.29 -3.63 10.45
C ASP A 44 1.61 -3.12 9.85
N LEU A 45 2.02 -3.69 8.72
CA LEU A 45 3.23 -3.31 7.99
C LEU A 45 3.06 -2.03 7.17
N THR A 46 1.82 -1.55 6.98
CA THR A 46 1.54 -0.32 6.23
C THR A 46 1.91 0.93 7.02
N LEU A 47 2.03 0.83 8.35
CA LEU A 47 2.35 1.92 9.26
C LEU A 47 3.80 1.85 9.75
N ASN A 48 4.45 3.02 9.88
CA ASN A 48 5.72 3.09 10.62
C ASN A 48 5.53 2.93 12.12
N LEU A 49 6.61 2.57 12.82
CA LEU A 49 6.60 2.40 14.27
C LEU A 49 6.13 3.67 14.99
N GLN A 50 6.55 4.86 14.54
CA GLN A 50 6.14 6.12 15.17
C GLN A 50 4.62 6.32 15.12
N ARG A 51 3.99 6.11 13.95
CA ARG A 51 2.53 6.20 13.76
C ARG A 51 1.81 5.07 14.47
N ALA A 52 2.35 3.86 14.42
CA ALA A 52 1.85 2.71 15.13
C ALA A 52 1.77 2.97 16.65
N SER A 53 2.82 3.54 17.24
CA SER A 53 2.89 3.89 18.66
C SER A 53 1.92 5.02 19.03
N LYS A 54 1.75 6.05 18.18
CA LYS A 54 0.75 7.11 18.40
C LYS A 54 -0.68 6.55 18.39
N LEU A 55 -0.96 5.59 17.51
CA LEU A 55 -2.26 4.93 17.41
C LEU A 55 -2.51 3.89 18.51
N ALA A 56 -1.44 3.35 19.14
CA ALA A 56 -1.54 2.32 20.17
C ALA A 56 -2.41 2.73 21.37
N ALA A 57 -2.48 4.02 21.70
CA ALA A 57 -3.38 4.55 22.72
C ALA A 57 -4.88 4.29 22.42
N GLY A 58 -5.25 4.02 21.16
CA GLY A 58 -6.61 3.68 20.73
C GLY A 58 -6.76 2.31 20.06
N ARG A 59 -5.74 1.44 20.13
CA ARG A 59 -5.67 0.17 19.37
C ARG A 59 -6.56 -0.95 19.87
N VAL A 60 -7.07 -0.87 21.10
CA VAL A 60 -7.62 -2.03 21.83
C VAL A 60 -8.79 -2.71 21.10
N HIS A 61 -9.43 -2.08 20.10
CA HIS A 61 -10.63 -2.65 19.47
C HIS A 61 -10.77 -2.51 17.92
N LYS A 62 -9.75 -2.07 17.17
CA LYS A 62 -9.90 -1.90 15.70
C LYS A 62 -9.12 -2.97 14.92
N PRO A 63 -9.71 -3.61 13.90
CA PRO A 63 -9.01 -4.55 13.04
C PRO A 63 -7.90 -3.85 12.21
N LEU A 64 -6.88 -4.60 11.79
CA LEU A 64 -5.69 -4.05 11.11
C LEU A 64 -6.04 -3.24 9.86
N TRP A 65 -6.93 -3.76 9.02
CA TRP A 65 -7.30 -3.12 7.76
C TRP A 65 -7.98 -1.75 7.93
N LYS A 66 -8.67 -1.49 9.05
CA LYS A 66 -9.26 -0.18 9.35
C LYS A 66 -8.23 0.87 9.76
N GLN A 67 -7.05 0.42 10.20
CA GLN A 67 -5.97 1.29 10.64
C GLN A 67 -4.87 1.45 9.58
N ALA A 68 -4.88 0.58 8.56
CA ALA A 68 -3.90 0.54 7.51
C ALA A 68 -3.76 1.88 6.79
N ASP A 69 -2.53 2.26 6.48
CA ASP A 69 -2.27 3.40 5.60
C ASP A 69 -2.64 3.00 4.16
N PRO A 70 -3.71 3.59 3.59
CA PRO A 70 -4.20 3.20 2.27
C PRO A 70 -3.15 3.36 1.17
N ARG A 71 -2.13 4.19 1.39
CA ARG A 71 -1.04 4.43 0.44
C ARG A 71 -0.16 3.20 0.24
N PHE A 72 -0.13 2.28 1.20
CA PHE A 72 0.75 1.12 1.18
C PHE A 72 0.01 -0.21 1.09
N VAL A 73 -1.33 -0.18 1.01
CA VAL A 73 -2.16 -1.38 0.79
C VAL A 73 -2.16 -1.72 -0.70
N TRP A 74 -1.39 -2.73 -1.10
CA TRP A 74 -1.26 -3.17 -2.48
C TRP A 74 -2.55 -3.82 -3.01
N ASN A 75 -3.17 -4.70 -2.21
CA ASN A 75 -4.39 -5.44 -2.57
C ASN A 75 -5.67 -4.65 -2.27
N ARG A 76 -5.62 -3.31 -2.17
CA ARG A 76 -6.77 -2.51 -1.74
C ARG A 76 -8.02 -2.79 -2.58
N ASN A 77 -7.88 -2.78 -3.90
CA ASN A 77 -9.00 -3.04 -4.82
C ASN A 77 -9.58 -4.45 -4.68
N LEU A 78 -8.78 -5.44 -4.31
CA LEU A 78 -9.26 -6.79 -4.04
C LEU A 78 -10.00 -6.89 -2.70
N LEU A 79 -9.65 -6.02 -1.74
CA LEU A 79 -10.29 -5.96 -0.42
C LEU A 79 -11.57 -5.11 -0.42
N GLU A 80 -11.78 -4.24 -1.42
CA GLU A 80 -12.93 -3.33 -1.49
C GLU A 80 -14.26 -4.11 -1.44
N GLU A 81 -14.43 -5.17 -2.22
CA GLU A 81 -15.66 -5.99 -2.20
C GLU A 81 -15.90 -6.66 -0.83
N LEU A 82 -14.85 -7.16 -0.19
CA LEU A 82 -14.95 -7.77 1.16
C LEU A 82 -15.32 -6.72 2.21
N ILE A 83 -14.79 -5.50 2.08
CA ILE A 83 -15.07 -4.38 2.97
C ILE A 83 -16.52 -3.89 2.75
N GLU A 84 -16.96 -3.73 1.50
CA GLU A 84 -18.31 -3.27 1.15
C GLU A 84 -19.38 -4.27 1.58
N THR A 85 -19.15 -5.57 1.36
CA THR A 85 -20.03 -6.64 1.87
C THR A 85 -20.24 -6.49 3.37
N LYS A 86 -19.19 -6.12 4.12
CA LYS A 86 -19.28 -5.88 5.55
C LYS A 86 -20.14 -4.65 5.91
N VAL A 87 -20.07 -3.58 5.11
CA VAL A 87 -20.83 -2.34 5.33
C VAL A 87 -22.32 -2.56 5.04
N ILE A 88 -22.66 -3.20 3.92
CA ILE A 88 -24.05 -3.46 3.53
C ILE A 88 -24.76 -4.32 4.57
N LEU A 89 -24.07 -5.37 5.05
CA LEU A 89 -24.60 -6.22 6.10
C LEU A 89 -24.93 -5.41 7.38
N PHE A 90 -24.24 -4.30 7.66
CA PHE A 90 -24.45 -3.46 8.84
C PHE A 90 -25.66 -2.52 8.71
N GLU A 91 -26.02 -2.10 7.49
CA GLU A 91 -27.09 -1.11 7.26
C GLU A 91 -28.50 -1.71 7.11
N GLU A 92 -28.66 -2.95 6.65
CA GLU A 92 -29.98 -3.55 6.36
C GLU A 92 -30.83 -4.00 7.59
N ASN A 93 -30.53 -3.58 8.82
CA ASN A 93 -31.08 -4.23 10.02
C ASN A 93 -31.73 -3.28 11.06
N THR A 94 -32.68 -2.44 10.64
CA THR A 94 -33.47 -1.60 11.56
C THR A 94 -34.84 -2.13 11.98
N ASN A 95 -35.26 -3.35 11.63
CA ASN A 95 -36.51 -3.92 12.19
C ASN A 95 -36.60 -5.44 12.05
N VAL A 96 -36.47 -6.21 13.15
CA VAL A 96 -37.29 -7.37 13.61
C VAL A 96 -36.62 -7.96 14.88
N PHE A 97 -37.20 -7.74 16.07
CA PHE A 97 -36.50 -7.85 17.38
C PHE A 97 -36.24 -9.27 17.95
N LEU A 98 -36.87 -10.35 17.47
CA LEU A 98 -36.78 -11.68 18.13
C LEU A 98 -36.01 -12.76 17.35
N ILE A 99 -35.97 -12.71 16.02
CA ILE A 99 -35.02 -13.49 15.20
C ILE A 99 -33.60 -12.90 15.34
N PHE A 100 -33.52 -11.64 15.77
CA PHE A 100 -32.31 -10.86 15.95
C PHE A 100 -31.34 -11.49 16.93
N LEU A 101 -31.72 -11.92 18.15
CA LEU A 101 -30.73 -12.36 19.14
C LEU A 101 -29.91 -13.61 18.71
N PHE A 102 -30.54 -14.59 18.06
CA PHE A 102 -29.86 -15.79 17.58
C PHE A 102 -29.08 -15.53 16.28
N ARG A 103 -29.62 -14.70 15.37
CA ARG A 103 -28.86 -14.25 14.19
C ARG A 103 -27.72 -13.31 14.56
N LEU A 104 -27.89 -12.42 15.53
CA LEU A 104 -26.91 -11.44 15.99
C LEU A 104 -25.69 -12.12 16.59
N LEU A 105 -25.86 -13.20 17.37
CA LEU A 105 -24.72 -13.97 17.87
C LEU A 105 -23.93 -14.64 16.73
N THR A 106 -24.60 -15.31 15.80
CA THR A 106 -23.96 -15.96 14.64
C THR A 106 -23.37 -14.94 13.66
N TYR A 107 -24.01 -13.78 13.51
CA TYR A 107 -23.64 -12.68 12.64
C TYR A 107 -22.47 -11.86 13.21
N PHE A 108 -22.48 -11.59 14.51
CA PHE A 108 -21.35 -10.97 15.21
C PHE A 108 -20.14 -11.90 15.16
N TYR A 109 -20.34 -13.22 15.28
CA TYR A 109 -19.29 -14.21 15.12
C TYR A 109 -18.73 -14.25 13.69
N THR A 110 -19.58 -14.24 12.67
CA THR A 110 -19.14 -14.24 11.25
C THR A 110 -18.53 -12.90 10.80
N LEU A 111 -19.02 -11.76 11.33
CA LEU A 111 -18.41 -10.45 11.09
C LEU A 111 -17.05 -10.29 11.75
N LEU A 112 -16.84 -10.86 12.95
CA LEU A 112 -15.52 -10.93 13.57
C LEU A 112 -14.58 -11.82 12.76
N GLN A 113 -15.07 -12.97 12.27
CA GLN A 113 -14.27 -13.85 11.43
C GLN A 113 -13.84 -13.20 10.11
N LEU A 114 -14.68 -12.36 9.50
CA LEU A 114 -14.35 -11.65 8.25
C LEU A 114 -13.16 -10.69 8.40
N ASP A 115 -12.93 -10.10 9.59
CA ASP A 115 -11.77 -9.23 9.81
C ASP A 115 -10.44 -9.96 9.63
N GLU A 116 -10.39 -11.26 9.93
CA GLU A 116 -9.19 -12.09 9.77
C GLU A 116 -8.86 -12.35 8.29
N PHE A 117 -9.87 -12.35 7.41
CA PHE A 117 -9.68 -12.49 5.97
C PHE A 117 -9.21 -11.20 5.29
N ILE A 118 -9.48 -10.03 5.89
CA ILE A 118 -9.08 -8.73 5.34
C ILE A 118 -7.65 -8.41 5.81
N THR A 119 -6.66 -9.04 5.18
CA THR A 119 -5.24 -8.83 5.46
C THR A 119 -4.61 -7.87 4.44
N PRO A 120 -4.13 -6.67 4.87
CA PRO A 120 -3.42 -5.74 3.99
C PRO A 120 -2.06 -6.30 3.57
N LEU A 121 -1.79 -6.30 2.27
CA LEU A 121 -0.49 -6.64 1.70
C LEU A 121 0.29 -5.36 1.38
N ILE A 122 1.59 -5.33 1.70
CA ILE A 122 2.50 -4.29 1.22
C ILE A 122 3.33 -4.81 0.05
N GLN A 123 3.73 -3.91 -0.85
CA GLN A 123 4.76 -4.20 -1.85
C GLN A 123 6.06 -3.50 -1.47
N GLY A 124 7.18 -4.21 -1.49
CA GLY A 124 8.51 -3.62 -1.31
C GLY A 124 9.58 -4.66 -0.99
N SER A 125 10.28 -4.48 0.12
CA SER A 125 11.34 -5.38 0.56
C SER A 125 11.32 -5.55 2.09
N PHE A 126 11.79 -6.69 2.55
CA PHE A 126 11.94 -6.98 3.97
C PHE A 126 13.21 -7.81 4.16
N GLN A 127 14.07 -7.36 5.07
CA GLN A 127 15.25 -8.09 5.49
C GLN A 127 15.47 -7.88 6.99
N THR A 128 15.87 -8.94 7.68
CA THR A 128 16.28 -8.88 9.08
C THR A 128 17.60 -9.59 9.24
N GLU A 129 18.51 -8.97 9.98
CA GLU A 129 19.80 -9.53 10.34
C GLU A 129 19.95 -9.45 11.86
N GLN A 130 20.61 -10.45 12.43
CA GLN A 130 20.90 -10.50 13.86
C GLN A 130 22.39 -10.69 14.06
N PHE A 131 22.99 -9.92 14.96
CA PHE A 131 24.39 -10.03 15.31
C PHE A 131 24.62 -9.69 16.77
N THR A 132 25.78 -10.07 17.29
CA THR A 132 26.15 -9.82 18.69
C THR A 132 27.05 -8.59 18.77
N LEU A 133 26.67 -7.61 19.57
CA LEU A 133 27.48 -6.43 19.89
C LEU A 133 27.79 -6.44 21.39
N LYS A 134 29.06 -6.62 21.76
CA LYS A 134 29.50 -6.70 23.17
C LYS A 134 28.66 -7.70 23.98
N ASP A 135 28.58 -8.93 23.49
CA ASP A 135 27.82 -10.06 24.10
C ASP A 135 26.30 -9.87 24.20
N ARG A 136 25.75 -8.86 23.52
CA ARG A 136 24.31 -8.58 23.48
C ARG A 136 23.78 -8.74 22.07
N LEU A 137 22.64 -9.40 21.94
CA LEU A 137 21.99 -9.59 20.65
C LEU A 137 21.39 -8.27 20.16
N VAL A 138 21.77 -7.87 18.96
CA VAL A 138 21.17 -6.76 18.21
C VAL A 138 20.44 -7.35 17.02
N ARG A 139 19.18 -6.95 16.82
CA ARG A 139 18.43 -7.25 15.60
C ARG A 139 18.22 -5.97 14.81
N ILE A 140 18.64 -5.96 13.56
CA ILE A 140 18.35 -4.89 12.61
C ILE A 140 17.36 -5.43 11.59
N THR A 141 16.23 -4.75 11.44
CA THR A 141 15.24 -5.03 10.41
C THR A 141 15.16 -3.84 9.48
N LEU A 142 15.38 -4.06 8.19
CA LEU A 142 15.18 -3.07 7.15
C LEU A 142 13.99 -3.50 6.32
N PHE A 143 12.97 -2.65 6.24
CA PHE A 143 11.83 -2.92 5.37
C PHE A 143 11.39 -1.66 4.63
N SER A 144 10.96 -1.86 3.40
CA SER A 144 10.53 -0.78 2.51
C SER A 144 9.13 -1.07 2.01
N ARG A 145 8.30 -0.03 1.94
CA ARG A 145 6.93 -0.09 1.43
C ARG A 145 6.75 0.93 0.30
N ARG A 146 6.24 0.46 -0.83
CA ARG A 146 6.00 1.25 -2.03
C ARG A 146 4.59 1.83 -2.01
N CYS A 147 4.47 3.11 -2.29
CA CYS A 147 3.19 3.80 -2.35
C CYS A 147 2.41 3.48 -3.63
N ASN A 148 1.11 3.28 -3.49
CA ASN A 148 0.16 2.99 -4.57
C ASN A 148 -0.53 4.22 -5.18
N ARG A 149 -0.35 5.44 -4.64
CA ARG A 149 -1.05 6.66 -5.11
C ARG A 149 -0.71 7.03 -6.56
N ARG A 150 0.51 6.72 -7.02
CA ARG A 150 0.96 6.98 -8.39
C ARG A 150 1.80 5.81 -8.90
N LEU A 151 1.16 4.66 -9.09
CA LEU A 151 1.77 3.45 -9.64
C LEU A 151 2.12 3.62 -11.12
N GLY A 152 3.18 2.94 -11.53
CA GLY A 152 3.58 2.84 -12.93
C GLY A 152 5.00 2.31 -13.06
N THR A 153 5.38 1.98 -14.27
CA THR A 153 6.74 1.52 -14.60
C THR A 153 7.69 2.72 -14.58
N ARG A 154 8.93 2.50 -14.14
CA ARG A 154 9.94 3.55 -13.89
C ARG A 154 10.21 4.45 -15.12
N MET A 155 10.01 3.91 -16.32
CA MET A 155 10.19 4.65 -17.58
C MET A 155 8.92 5.36 -18.06
N TRP A 156 7.74 4.98 -17.58
CA TRP A 156 6.47 5.50 -18.10
C TRP A 156 5.71 6.39 -17.11
N ARG A 157 6.05 6.32 -15.81
CA ARG A 157 5.49 7.22 -14.79
C ARG A 157 6.58 7.91 -13.98
N ARG A 158 6.63 9.23 -14.12
CA ARG A 158 7.49 10.15 -13.40
C ARG A 158 6.69 11.35 -12.87
N GLY A 159 7.37 12.20 -12.10
CA GLY A 159 6.76 13.39 -11.50
C GLY A 159 5.66 13.11 -10.48
N ALA A 160 4.94 14.18 -10.14
CA ALA A 160 3.73 14.16 -9.34
C ALA A 160 2.47 14.10 -10.22
N ASN A 161 1.33 13.77 -9.61
CA ASN A 161 0.00 14.07 -10.15
C ASN A 161 -0.54 15.40 -9.58
N LEU A 162 -1.74 15.81 -10.01
CA LEU A 162 -2.39 17.03 -9.54
C LEU A 162 -2.67 17.02 -8.02
N GLU A 163 -2.76 15.83 -7.42
CA GLU A 163 -2.95 15.65 -5.98
C GLU A 163 -1.64 15.73 -5.16
N GLY A 164 -0.48 15.99 -5.78
CA GLY A 164 0.82 16.06 -5.10
C GLY A 164 1.45 14.71 -4.77
N ALA A 165 0.90 13.60 -5.28
CA ALA A 165 1.48 12.27 -5.11
C ALA A 165 2.55 11.98 -6.17
N THR A 166 3.79 11.78 -5.71
CA THR A 166 4.93 11.47 -6.57
C THR A 166 4.97 10.01 -7.00
N ALA A 167 5.38 9.76 -8.24
CA ALA A 167 5.64 8.41 -8.73
C ALA A 167 6.83 7.79 -7.98
N ASN A 168 6.83 6.46 -7.86
CA ASN A 168 7.89 5.69 -7.21
C ASN A 168 8.20 6.13 -5.77
N PHE A 169 7.20 6.64 -5.05
CA PHE A 169 7.34 6.96 -3.64
C PHE A 169 7.49 5.68 -2.81
N VAL A 170 8.55 5.62 -2.01
CA VAL A 170 8.91 4.50 -1.14
C VAL A 170 9.25 5.05 0.23
N GLU A 171 8.76 4.40 1.26
CA GLU A 171 9.16 4.62 2.66
C GLU A 171 9.98 3.43 3.12
N THR A 172 11.22 3.68 3.53
CA THR A 172 12.15 2.69 4.07
C THR A 172 12.33 2.95 5.55
N GLU A 173 12.09 1.92 6.35
CA GLU A 173 12.19 1.98 7.81
C GLU A 173 13.25 0.98 8.29
N GLN A 174 14.21 1.51 9.05
CA GLN A 174 15.20 0.73 9.78
C GLN A 174 14.76 0.62 11.23
N LEU A 175 14.53 -0.61 11.67
CA LEU A 175 14.29 -0.94 13.08
C LEU A 175 15.56 -1.51 13.68
N VAL A 176 15.94 -1.01 14.85
CA VAL A 176 17.01 -1.59 15.65
C VAL A 176 16.45 -1.97 17.00
N GLU A 177 16.59 -3.25 17.33
CA GLU A 177 16.18 -3.83 18.60
C GLU A 177 17.42 -4.25 19.39
N TYR A 178 17.57 -3.65 20.57
CA TYR A 178 18.72 -3.83 21.45
C TYR A 178 18.25 -3.79 22.90
N GLU A 179 18.49 -4.85 23.65
CA GLU A 179 18.13 -4.95 25.08
C GLU A 179 16.66 -4.63 25.42
N GLY A 180 15.75 -5.05 24.55
CA GLY A 180 14.32 -4.76 24.71
C GLY A 180 13.91 -3.32 24.34
N LEU A 181 14.87 -2.46 23.99
CA LEU A 181 14.59 -1.17 23.38
C LEU A 181 14.45 -1.33 21.87
N THR A 182 13.46 -0.65 21.30
CA THR A 182 13.24 -0.60 19.85
C THR A 182 13.36 0.85 19.39
N SER A 183 14.18 1.08 18.37
CA SER A 183 14.26 2.36 17.67
C SER A 183 13.82 2.19 16.21
N SER A 184 13.28 3.26 15.64
CA SER A 184 12.87 3.32 14.24
C SER A 184 13.46 4.57 13.59
N PHE A 185 14.03 4.40 12.41
CA PHE A 185 14.53 5.47 11.57
C PHE A 185 13.91 5.34 10.18
N ILE A 186 13.34 6.42 9.67
CA ILE A 186 12.57 6.43 8.43
C ILE A 186 13.27 7.31 7.40
N GLN A 187 13.38 6.80 6.18
CA GLN A 187 13.78 7.57 5.01
C GLN A 187 12.72 7.40 3.92
N VAL A 188 12.42 8.50 3.23
CA VAL A 188 11.51 8.50 2.09
C VAL A 188 12.26 8.83 0.81
N ARG A 189 11.83 8.21 -0.28
CA ARG A 189 12.36 8.44 -1.63
C ARG A 189 11.19 8.54 -2.59
N GLY A 190 11.22 9.52 -3.49
CA GLY A 190 10.21 9.67 -4.54
C GLY A 190 10.78 10.33 -5.78
N SER A 191 9.95 10.42 -6.82
CA SER A 191 10.26 11.28 -7.98
C SER A 191 10.20 12.75 -7.58
N ILE A 192 10.91 13.61 -8.31
CA ILE A 192 10.85 15.07 -8.14
C ILE A 192 9.37 15.51 -8.27
N PRO A 193 8.82 16.31 -7.33
CA PRO A 193 7.39 16.62 -7.23
C PRO A 193 6.92 17.68 -8.24
N LEU A 194 7.44 17.63 -9.46
CA LEU A 194 7.00 18.46 -10.58
C LEU A 194 6.04 17.67 -11.48
N LEU A 195 5.26 18.38 -12.29
CA LEU A 195 4.53 17.77 -13.39
C LEU A 195 5.51 17.62 -14.55
N TRP A 196 6.06 16.42 -14.72
CA TRP A 196 7.03 16.12 -15.76
C TRP A 196 6.92 14.69 -16.23
N GLU A 197 7.33 14.49 -17.47
CA GLU A 197 7.35 13.20 -18.11
C GLU A 197 8.69 12.96 -18.80
N GLN A 198 8.94 11.70 -19.12
CA GLN A 198 10.09 11.29 -19.88
C GLN A 198 9.58 10.28 -20.89
N ILE A 199 9.17 10.78 -22.06
CA ILE A 199 8.62 9.94 -23.12
C ILE A 199 9.75 9.06 -23.64
N VAL A 200 9.51 7.75 -23.65
CA VAL A 200 10.47 6.78 -24.18
C VAL A 200 10.54 6.94 -25.70
N ASP A 201 11.70 7.32 -26.21
CA ASP A 201 12.04 7.33 -27.63
C ASP A 201 13.17 6.31 -27.91
N LEU A 202 13.65 6.24 -29.16
CA LEU A 202 14.80 5.39 -29.52
C LEU A 202 16.13 5.94 -28.99
N SER A 203 16.13 7.04 -28.23
CA SER A 203 17.34 7.63 -27.66
C SER A 203 17.79 6.86 -26.42
N TYR A 204 19.10 6.77 -26.22
CA TYR A 204 19.69 6.12 -25.04
C TYR A 204 19.23 6.75 -23.71
N LYS A 205 19.04 8.08 -23.68
CA LYS A 205 18.53 8.82 -22.51
C LYS A 205 17.55 9.90 -22.99
N PRO A 206 16.24 9.59 -23.05
CA PRO A 206 15.24 10.57 -23.44
C PRO A 206 15.27 11.78 -22.49
N ARG A 207 15.12 12.99 -23.01
CA ARG A 207 15.14 14.21 -22.20
C ARG A 207 13.83 14.32 -21.40
N PRO A 208 13.89 14.67 -20.10
CA PRO A 208 12.68 14.98 -19.36
C PRO A 208 12.02 16.24 -19.93
N SER A 209 10.70 16.23 -20.10
CA SER A 209 9.91 17.42 -20.43
C SER A 209 9.10 17.84 -19.21
N ILE A 210 9.10 19.14 -18.93
CA ILE A 210 8.24 19.73 -17.90
C ILE A 210 6.90 20.02 -18.57
N ILE A 211 5.82 19.59 -17.94
CA ILE A 211 4.46 19.83 -18.40
C ILE A 211 4.01 21.17 -17.80
N GLU A 212 3.93 22.21 -18.62
CA GLU A 212 3.43 23.51 -18.17
C GLU A 212 1.96 23.40 -17.77
N HIS A 213 1.67 23.72 -16.51
CA HIS A 213 0.33 23.64 -15.95
C HIS A 213 0.18 24.70 -14.85
N GLU A 214 -0.94 25.42 -14.85
CA GLU A 214 -1.20 26.53 -13.91
C GLU A 214 -1.10 26.10 -12.43
N GLU A 215 -1.57 24.89 -12.10
CA GLU A 215 -1.52 24.33 -10.75
C GLU A 215 -0.14 23.79 -10.31
N MET A 216 0.93 23.87 -11.12
CA MET A 216 2.23 23.24 -10.80
C MET A 216 2.77 23.65 -9.42
N THR A 217 2.72 24.94 -9.09
CA THR A 217 3.14 25.44 -7.78
C THR A 217 2.34 24.82 -6.65
N LYS A 218 1.01 24.73 -6.81
CA LYS A 218 0.12 24.10 -5.82
C LYS A 218 0.36 22.60 -5.67
N VAL A 219 0.75 21.90 -6.75
CA VAL A 219 1.13 20.48 -6.69
C VAL A 219 2.36 20.28 -5.79
N VAL A 220 3.37 21.14 -5.95
CA VAL A 220 4.59 21.11 -5.13
C VAL A 220 4.26 21.43 -3.66
N GLU A 221 3.45 22.46 -3.42
CA GLU A 221 2.99 22.82 -2.07
C GLU A 221 2.21 21.69 -1.39
N ARG A 222 1.24 21.08 -2.10
CA ARG A 222 0.49 19.92 -1.61
C ARG A 222 1.41 18.76 -1.26
N HIS A 223 2.42 18.49 -2.08
CA HIS A 223 3.38 17.43 -1.83
C HIS A 223 4.17 17.65 -0.53
N PHE A 224 4.79 18.82 -0.38
CA PHE A 224 5.60 19.11 0.82
C PHE A 224 4.75 19.30 2.07
N HIS A 225 3.51 19.78 1.93
CA HIS A 225 2.54 19.80 3.02
C HIS A 225 2.19 18.37 3.49
N ASP A 226 1.93 17.43 2.56
CA ASP A 226 1.69 16.02 2.89
C ASP A 226 2.91 15.37 3.58
N LEU A 227 4.13 15.70 3.14
CA LEU A 227 5.36 15.23 3.81
C LEU A 227 5.50 15.80 5.22
N SER A 228 5.33 17.11 5.39
CA SER A 228 5.45 17.78 6.68
C SER A 228 4.43 17.28 7.70
N GLN A 229 3.17 17.08 7.27
CA GLN A 229 2.14 16.53 8.15
C GLN A 229 2.44 15.10 8.63
N ARG A 230 3.12 14.29 7.83
CA ARG A 230 3.34 12.86 8.11
C ARG A 230 4.66 12.58 8.81
N TYR A 231 5.72 13.23 8.36
CA TYR A 231 7.10 12.97 8.78
C TYR A 231 7.68 14.11 9.63
N GLY A 232 7.01 15.26 9.67
CA GLY A 232 7.54 16.46 10.34
C GLY A 232 8.58 17.17 9.48
N ASP A 233 9.59 17.73 10.13
CA ASP A 233 10.67 18.45 9.45
C ASP A 233 11.40 17.52 8.48
N THR A 234 11.37 17.88 7.19
CA THR A 234 11.88 17.03 6.12
C THR A 234 13.04 17.72 5.41
N MET A 235 14.20 17.07 5.40
CA MET A 235 15.35 17.50 4.60
C MET A 235 15.27 16.85 3.21
N VAL A 236 15.27 17.68 2.17
CA VAL A 236 15.22 17.23 0.78
C VAL A 236 16.62 17.21 0.22
N ILE A 237 17.06 16.04 -0.25
CA ILE A 237 18.38 15.84 -0.85
C ILE A 237 18.19 15.49 -2.32
N ASP A 238 18.71 16.33 -3.20
CA ASP A 238 18.83 16.05 -4.63
C ASP A 238 20.30 15.83 -4.98
N LEU A 239 20.58 14.70 -5.63
CA LEU A 239 21.94 14.32 -6.04
C LEU A 239 22.09 14.67 -7.52
N THR A 240 22.64 15.85 -7.80
CA THR A 240 22.93 16.25 -9.18
C THR A 240 24.31 15.75 -9.58
N ASP A 241 24.36 14.83 -10.54
CA ASP A 241 25.61 14.46 -11.19
C ASP A 241 25.93 15.56 -12.22
N LYS A 242 26.68 16.58 -11.81
CA LYS A 242 27.27 17.55 -12.73
C LYS A 242 28.63 17.00 -13.16
N VAL A 243 28.64 16.30 -14.29
CA VAL A 243 29.83 16.12 -15.13
C VAL A 243 29.47 16.56 -16.55
#